data_AF-A0A2S9GIW0-F1
#
_entry.id   AF-A0A2S9GIW0-F1
#
_cell.length_a   1.000
_cell.length_b   1.000
_cell.length_c   1.000
_cell.angle_alpha   90.00
_cell.angle_beta   90.00
_cell.angle_gamma   90.00
#
_symmetry.space_group_name_H-M   'P 1'
#
loop_
_entity.id
_entity.type
_entity.pdbx_description
1 polymer ?
#
loop_
_entity_poly.entity_id
_entity_poly.type
_entity_poly.pdbx_seq_one_letter_code
_entity_poly.pdbx_strand_id
1 'polypeptide(L)'
;MNVQAAQQVYQQSGLGPEDFQVIELHDCFSANELLLYEALGLCGAGEAPKLIDDNDTTYGGRWVVNPSGGLISKGHPLGATGLAQ
;
A
#
# COMPACT_ATOMS: atom_id res chain seq x y z
N MET A 1 -2.18 -5.78 -7.21
CA MET A 1 -1.63 -4.52 -7.75
C MET A 1 -0.19 -4.78 -8.20
N ASN A 2 0.26 -4.18 -9.30
CA ASN A 2 1.65 -4.23 -9.77
C ASN A 2 2.08 -2.85 -10.31
N VAL A 3 3.36 -2.67 -10.64
CA VAL A 3 3.92 -1.39 -11.12
C VAL A 3 3.14 -0.83 -12.30
N GLN A 4 2.76 -1.67 -13.26
CA GLN A 4 2.03 -1.24 -14.45
C GLN A 4 0.66 -0.68 -14.12
N ALA A 5 -0.09 -1.36 -13.24
CA ALA A 5 -1.40 -0.91 -12.81
C ALA A 5 -1.33 0.42 -12.03
N ALA A 6 -0.35 0.59 -11.14
CA ALA A 6 -0.14 1.84 -10.40
C ALA A 6 0.16 3.00 -11.36
N GLN A 7 1.08 2.81 -12.30
CA GLN A 7 1.43 3.83 -13.30
C GLN A 7 0.24 4.23 -14.18
N GLN A 8 -0.56 3.27 -14.61
CA GLN A 8 -1.76 3.56 -15.40
C GLN A 8 -2.76 4.44 -14.63
N VAL A 9 -2.98 4.15 -13.35
CA VAL A 9 -3.91 4.93 -12.51
C VAL A 9 -3.37 6.33 -12.23
N TYR A 10 -2.08 6.48 -11.94
CA TYR A 10 -1.46 7.80 -11.78
C TYR A 10 -1.54 8.64 -13.05
N GLN A 11 -1.28 8.05 -14.21
CA GLN A 11 -1.44 8.73 -15.50
C GLN A 11 -2.88 9.15 -15.79
N GLN A 12 -3.86 8.30 -15.47
CA GLN A 12 -5.28 8.58 -15.69
C GLN A 12 -5.83 9.64 -14.73
N SER A 13 -5.39 9.62 -13.47
CA SER A 13 -5.87 10.54 -12.44
C SER A 13 -5.11 11.87 -12.40
N GLY A 14 -3.87 11.91 -12.90
CA GLY A 14 -2.97 13.04 -12.74
C GLY A 14 -2.43 13.21 -11.31
N LEU A 15 -2.61 12.19 -10.46
CA LEU A 15 -2.17 12.17 -9.06
C LEU A 15 -0.92 11.30 -8.90
N GLY A 16 -0.13 11.58 -7.86
CA GLY A 16 1.03 10.82 -7.41
C GLY A 16 0.85 10.24 -6.01
N PRO A 17 1.77 9.38 -5.55
CA PRO A 17 1.70 8.73 -4.24
C PRO A 17 1.64 9.72 -3.06
N GLU A 18 2.24 10.91 -3.21
CA GLU A 18 2.17 12.01 -2.25
C GLU A 18 0.78 12.67 -2.09
N ASP A 19 -0.14 12.46 -3.03
CA ASP A 19 -1.48 13.06 -2.97
C ASP A 19 -2.44 12.31 -2.03
N PHE A 20 -2.06 11.10 -1.58
CA PHE A 20 -2.88 10.25 -0.73
C PHE A 20 -2.40 10.26 0.71
N GLN A 21 -3.35 10.22 1.65
CA GLN A 21 -3.04 10.13 3.09
C GLN A 21 -3.34 8.73 3.66
N VAL A 22 -4.16 7.93 2.97
CA VAL A 22 -4.59 6.59 3.39
C VAL A 22 -4.43 5.62 2.22
N ILE A 23 -3.91 4.43 2.50
CA ILE A 23 -3.68 3.38 1.49
C ILE A 23 -4.16 2.04 2.06
N GLU A 24 -5.06 1.37 1.37
CA GLU A 24 -5.41 -0.04 1.63
C GLU A 24 -4.71 -0.93 0.61
N LEU A 25 -3.99 -1.93 1.09
CA LEU A 25 -3.15 -2.84 0.33
C LEU A 25 -3.64 -4.28 0.42
N HIS A 26 -3.22 -5.08 -0.55
CA HIS A 26 -3.50 -6.51 -0.54
C HIS A 26 -2.34 -7.24 0.16
N ASP A 27 -2.22 -7.12 1.47
CA ASP A 27 -1.17 -7.67 2.32
C ASP A 27 -1.40 -9.15 2.69
N CYS A 28 -1.72 -10.03 1.73
CA CYS A 28 -2.00 -11.45 2.03
C CYS A 28 -0.83 -12.20 2.70
N PHE A 29 0.39 -11.64 2.62
CA PHE A 29 1.56 -11.97 3.42
C PHE A 29 2.28 -10.67 3.80
N SER A 30 2.95 -10.63 4.95
CA SER A 30 3.68 -9.42 5.40
C SER A 30 4.73 -8.95 4.38
N ALA A 31 5.44 -9.89 3.74
CA ALA A 31 6.40 -9.56 2.68
C ALA A 31 5.74 -8.91 1.46
N ASN A 32 4.46 -9.21 1.19
CA ASN A 32 3.76 -8.64 0.04
C ASN A 32 3.46 -7.14 0.23
N GLU A 33 3.28 -6.68 1.47
CA GLU A 33 3.09 -5.26 1.76
C GLU A 33 4.31 -4.43 1.30
N LEU A 34 5.52 -4.90 1.57
CA LEU A 34 6.76 -4.25 1.15
C LEU A 34 6.89 -4.16 -0.38
N LEU A 35 6.57 -5.24 -1.09
CA LEU A 35 6.57 -5.26 -2.55
C LEU A 35 5.54 -4.27 -3.13
N LEU A 36 4.41 -4.08 -2.44
CA LEU A 36 3.37 -3.15 -2.86
C LEU A 36 3.77 -1.68 -2.63
N TYR A 37 4.54 -1.37 -1.59
CA TYR A 37 5.13 -0.02 -1.43
C TYR A 37 6.01 0.37 -2.61
N GLU A 38 6.87 -0.54 -3.05
CA GLU A 38 7.72 -0.34 -4.23
C GLU A 38 6.87 -0.26 -5.51
N ALA A 39 5.86 -1.12 -5.64
CA ALA A 39 4.99 -1.13 -6.82
C ALA A 39 4.15 0.16 -6.97
N LEU A 40 3.77 0.77 -5.85
CA LEU A 40 3.10 2.08 -5.81
C LEU A 40 4.07 3.26 -5.94
N GLY A 41 5.38 3.02 -5.90
CA GLY A 41 6.38 4.08 -5.97
C GLY A 41 6.47 4.92 -4.69
N LEU A 42 6.07 4.38 -3.54
CA LEU A 42 6.25 5.06 -2.24
C LEU A 42 7.73 5.17 -1.86
N CYS A 43 8.53 4.21 -2.32
CA CYS A 43 9.98 4.14 -2.14
C CYS A 43 10.65 3.45 -3.34
N GLY A 44 11.99 3.50 -3.39
CA GLY A 44 12.78 2.74 -4.37
C GLY A 44 12.80 1.24 -4.09
N ALA A 45 13.30 0.47 -5.06
CA ALA A 45 13.46 -0.98 -4.93
C ALA A 45 14.41 -1.35 -3.78
N GLY A 46 13.95 -2.23 -2.88
CA GLY A 46 14.68 -2.64 -1.67
C GLY A 46 14.62 -1.64 -0.51
N GLU A 47 13.89 -0.53 -0.65
CA GLU A 47 13.83 0.52 0.37
C GLU A 47 12.60 0.47 1.26
N ALA A 48 11.63 -0.39 0.94
CA ALA A 48 10.39 -0.55 1.70
C ALA A 48 10.59 -0.77 3.21
N PRO A 49 11.59 -1.53 3.70
CA PRO A 49 11.81 -1.70 5.14
C PRO A 49 12.08 -0.38 5.88
N LYS A 50 12.74 0.59 5.22
CA LYS A 50 13.04 1.90 5.84
C LYS A 50 11.76 2.65 6.19
N LEU A 51 10.72 2.56 5.34
CA LEU A 51 9.44 3.20 5.62
C LEU A 51 8.78 2.65 6.89
N ILE A 52 8.98 1.37 7.18
CA ILE A 52 8.51 0.76 8.43
C ILE A 52 9.33 1.27 9.61
N ASP A 53 10.66 1.19 9.51
CA ASP A 53 11.58 1.60 10.58
C ASP A 53 11.42 3.09 10.95
N ASP A 54 11.17 3.94 9.97
CA ASP A 54 10.95 5.38 10.13
C ASP A 54 9.50 5.73 10.54
N ASN A 55 8.62 4.75 10.67
CA ASN A 55 7.18 4.91 10.97
C ASN A 55 6.42 5.75 9.93
N ASP A 56 6.85 5.73 8.67
CA ASP A 56 6.21 6.48 7.59
C ASP A 56 4.83 5.94 7.20
N THR A 57 4.53 4.68 7.50
CA THR A 57 3.29 3.99 7.05
C THR A 57 2.26 3.73 8.17
N THR A 58 2.45 4.34 9.34
CA THR A 58 1.54 4.22 10.50
C THR A 58 0.92 5.57 10.87
N TYR A 59 0.06 5.57 11.90
CA TYR A 59 -0.59 6.78 12.40
C TYR A 59 0.45 7.85 12.80
N GLY A 60 0.34 9.03 12.18
CA GLY A 60 1.28 10.14 12.37
C GLY A 60 2.47 10.13 11.40
N GLY A 61 2.61 9.10 10.58
CA GLY A 61 3.55 9.02 9.46
C GLY A 61 3.08 9.76 8.21
N ARG A 62 3.78 9.54 7.10
CA ARG A 62 3.45 10.11 5.78
C ARG A 62 2.15 9.55 5.22
N TRP A 63 1.93 8.25 5.39
CA TRP A 63 0.72 7.54 4.99
C TRP A 63 0.20 6.69 6.14
N VAL A 64 -1.13 6.53 6.21
CA VAL A 64 -1.73 5.49 7.04
C VAL A 64 -2.04 4.30 6.16
N VAL A 65 -1.25 3.23 6.29
CA VAL A 65 -1.43 1.99 5.51
C VAL A 65 -2.27 1.00 6.30
N ASN A 66 -3.23 0.36 5.63
CA ASN A 66 -4.09 -0.68 6.18
C ASN A 66 -4.73 -0.32 7.54
N PRO A 67 -5.33 0.88 7.73
CA PRO A 67 -5.97 1.24 8.99
C PRO A 67 -7.10 0.29 9.38
N SER A 68 -7.67 -0.45 8.42
CA SER A 68 -8.67 -1.49 8.68
C SER A 68 -8.10 -2.76 9.36
N GLY A 69 -6.77 -2.86 9.49
CA GLY A 69 -6.04 -4.03 9.96
C GLY A 69 -5.45 -4.90 8.84
N GLY A 70 -5.71 -4.55 7.57
CA GLY A 70 -5.23 -5.31 6.42
C GLY A 70 -5.83 -6.72 6.34
N LEU A 71 -5.48 -7.46 5.29
CA LEU A 71 -5.91 -8.84 5.09
C LEU A 71 -5.41 -9.75 6.22
N ILE A 72 -4.26 -9.42 6.82
CA ILE A 72 -3.66 -10.21 7.91
C ILE A 72 -4.53 -10.21 9.16
N SER A 73 -5.11 -9.06 9.55
CA SER A 73 -5.92 -8.95 10.77
C SER A 73 -7.43 -8.95 10.53
N LYS A 74 -7.90 -8.18 9.54
CA LYS A 74 -9.33 -8.10 9.19
C LYS A 74 -9.86 -9.40 8.61
N GLY A 75 -8.98 -10.18 7.99
CA GLY A 75 -9.28 -11.44 7.32
C GLY A 75 -9.37 -11.31 5.80
N HIS A 76 -9.17 -12.43 5.10
CA HIS A 76 -9.05 -12.47 3.65
C HIS A 76 -10.08 -13.41 2.97
N PRO A 77 -11.37 -13.06 2.97
CA PRO A 77 -12.35 -13.73 2.12
C PRO A 77 -12.09 -13.36 0.65
N LEU A 78 -11.60 -14.31 -0.13
CA LEU A 78 -11.09 -14.12 -1.50
C LEU A 78 -11.99 -13.24 -2.39
N GLY A 79 -13.31 -13.50 -2.40
CA GLY A 79 -14.25 -12.76 -3.25
C GLY A 79 -14.67 -11.39 -2.72
N ALA A 80 -14.50 -11.11 -1.42
CA ALA A 80 -14.99 -9.88 -0.79
C ALA A 80 -13.86 -8.89 -0.47
N THR A 81 -12.60 -9.32 -0.49
CA THR A 81 -11.46 -8.49 -0.08
C THR A 81 -11.34 -7.22 -0.91
N GLY A 82 -11.43 -7.31 -2.23
CA GLY A 82 -11.31 -6.12 -3.09
C GLY A 82 -12.46 -5.11 -2.97
N LEU A 83 -13.62 -5.52 -2.45
CA LEU A 83 -14.74 -4.62 -2.14
C LEU A 83 -14.66 -4.03 -0.73
N ALA A 84 -13.90 -4.68 0.15
CA ALA A 84 -13.76 -4.28 1.55
C ALA A 84 -12.57 -3.34 1.77
N GLN A 85 -11.69 -3.20 0.78
CA GLN A 85 -10.64 -2.19 0.69
C GLN A 85 -11.24 -0.85 0.26
#